data_AF-A0A352L5M7-F1
#
_entry.id   AF-A0A352L5M7-F1
#
_cell.length_a   1.000
_cell.length_b   1.000
_cell.length_c   1.000
_cell.angle_alpha   90.00
_cell.angle_beta   90.00
_cell.angle_gamma   90.00
#
_symmetry.space_group_name_H-M   'P 1'
#
loop_
_entity.id
_entity.type
_entity.pdbx_description
1 polymer ?
#
loop_
_entity_poly.entity_id
_entity_poly.type
_entity_poly.pdbx_seq_one_letter_code
_entity_poly.pdbx_strand_id
1 'polypeptide(L)'
;MWYHDHGLDITDHNVWRAMCGFCITVDDIEQSLIDSNVLPAQQFDIPMCIQDRSLNPDGTLAFNPLDNNGHLGNIWLVNGVAQPFLKVERRKYRLRILNGCNARFLELKLSDGKPFMRIGKDTWLLPHPVEEPTMLLSPANRADVIIDFTDAPPELYLHNILSQDNGRGPNGSFTQRAHLAAPVPFMKFIVEGEPQPNSATINAATTLRHHEKLNPADAVTVRTFDFHRRNGAWQVNHQFYDPNRADATPTIGSTEKWILRNNSGGWWHPIHIHLESHQLISFNGGPPPAAFAYKNDTTYLTGNGVVELLMRFRTFKGPFVFHCHNNAHEDMRMMCNLDPRVTPTQAPTLVQASFP
;
A
#
# COMPACT_ATOMS: atom_id res chain seq x y z
N MET A 1 -1.53 -2.86 10.70
CA MET A 1 -1.67 -1.45 10.27
C MET A 1 -0.35 -0.71 10.49
N TRP A 2 -0.32 0.57 10.15
CA TRP A 2 0.78 1.48 10.44
C TRP A 2 0.18 2.86 10.74
N TYR A 3 0.92 3.71 11.43
CA TYR A 3 0.57 5.10 11.70
C TYR A 3 1.64 6.00 11.07
N HIS A 4 1.24 7.19 10.65
CA HIS A 4 2.15 8.22 10.17
C HIS A 4 1.55 9.61 10.38
N ASP A 5 2.38 10.64 10.31
CA ASP A 5 1.91 12.03 10.33
C ASP A 5 0.99 12.31 9.14
N HIS A 6 -0.05 13.11 9.37
CA HIS A 6 -1.04 13.51 8.35
C HIS A 6 -1.38 15.01 8.51
N GLY A 7 -0.35 15.81 8.82
CA GLY A 7 -0.49 17.25 9.01
C GLY A 7 -0.72 17.96 7.68
N LEU A 8 -1.78 18.77 7.59
CA LEU A 8 -2.13 19.50 6.37
C LEU A 8 -0.95 20.30 5.80
N ASP A 9 -0.64 20.06 4.52
CA ASP A 9 0.44 20.69 3.74
C ASP A 9 1.88 20.35 4.22
N ILE A 10 2.05 19.42 5.17
CA ILE A 10 3.35 19.05 5.73
C ILE A 10 3.54 17.54 5.92
N THR A 11 2.62 16.70 5.44
CA THR A 11 2.70 15.24 5.57
C THR A 11 4.01 14.72 4.97
N ASP A 12 4.34 15.15 3.74
CA ASP A 12 5.52 14.73 3.01
C ASP A 12 6.80 14.99 3.80
N HIS A 13 6.88 16.19 4.37
CA HIS A 13 8.00 16.62 5.17
C HIS A 13 8.16 15.79 6.46
N ASN A 14 7.07 15.55 7.18
CA ASN A 14 7.06 14.85 8.45
C ASN A 14 7.33 13.34 8.27
N VAL A 15 6.70 12.73 7.25
CA VAL A 15 6.97 11.34 6.87
C VAL A 15 8.40 11.16 6.38
N TRP A 16 8.96 12.13 5.63
CA TRP A 16 10.38 12.11 5.23
C TRP A 16 11.30 12.10 6.45
N ARG A 17 10.92 12.76 7.55
CA ARG A 17 11.63 12.68 8.84
C ARG A 17 11.26 11.49 9.70
N ALA A 18 10.64 10.48 9.09
CA ALA A 18 10.31 9.19 9.70
C ALA A 18 9.28 9.27 10.83
N MET A 19 8.34 10.22 10.78
CA MET A 19 7.13 10.20 11.62
C MET A 19 6.16 9.12 11.14
N CYS A 20 6.57 7.86 11.27
CA CYS A 20 5.76 6.68 10.93
C CYS A 20 6.19 5.46 11.75
N GLY A 21 5.28 4.50 11.93
CA GLY A 21 5.58 3.24 12.62
C GLY A 21 4.49 2.19 12.43
N PHE A 22 4.79 0.94 12.80
CA PHE A 22 3.80 -0.13 12.74
C PHE A 22 2.82 -0.06 13.90
N CYS A 23 1.55 -0.39 13.61
CA CYS A 23 0.53 -0.72 14.59
C CYS A 23 -0.02 -2.10 14.20
N ILE A 24 0.58 -3.15 14.77
CA ILE A 24 0.21 -4.54 14.45
C ILE A 24 -0.98 -4.93 15.34
N THR A 25 -2.02 -5.45 14.71
CA THR A 25 -3.21 -5.98 15.38
C THR A 25 -3.39 -7.42 14.97
N VAL A 26 -3.63 -8.28 15.95
CA VAL A 26 -3.89 -9.71 15.77
C VAL A 26 -5.30 -9.97 16.30
N ASP A 27 -6.10 -10.74 15.55
CA ASP A 27 -7.42 -11.19 15.99
C ASP A 27 -7.43 -12.69 16.25
N ASP A 28 -8.55 -13.20 16.77
CA ASP A 28 -8.69 -14.60 17.20
C ASP A 28 -8.48 -15.60 16.05
N ILE A 29 -8.83 -15.23 14.81
CA ILE A 29 -8.61 -16.08 13.63
C ILE A 29 -7.10 -16.20 13.37
N GLU A 30 -6.40 -15.07 13.32
CA GLU A 30 -4.96 -15.06 13.09
C GLU A 30 -4.20 -15.75 14.23
N GLN A 31 -4.61 -15.52 15.48
CA GLN A 31 -4.02 -16.18 16.65
C GLN A 31 -4.21 -17.69 16.61
N SER A 32 -5.41 -18.17 16.25
CA SER A 32 -5.66 -19.62 16.10
C SER A 32 -4.77 -20.27 15.04
N LEU A 33 -4.47 -19.58 13.94
CA LEU A 33 -3.57 -20.09 12.90
C LEU A 33 -2.11 -20.17 13.38
N ILE A 34 -1.69 -19.26 14.27
CA ILE A 34 -0.37 -19.31 14.90
C ILE A 34 -0.32 -20.46 15.90
N ASP A 35 -1.31 -20.56 16.78
CA ASP A 35 -1.38 -21.58 17.83
C ASP A 35 -1.45 -23.00 17.26
N SER A 36 -2.10 -23.18 16.11
CA SER A 36 -2.18 -24.45 15.39
C SER A 36 -0.98 -24.71 14.46
N ASN A 37 0.09 -23.93 14.55
CA ASN A 37 1.30 -24.04 13.72
C ASN A 37 1.02 -23.98 12.20
N VAL A 38 -0.03 -23.27 11.79
CA VAL A 38 -0.28 -22.95 10.38
C VAL A 38 0.60 -21.79 9.96
N LEU A 39 0.55 -20.68 10.71
CA LEU A 39 1.44 -19.54 10.52
C LEU A 39 2.69 -19.65 11.40
N PRO A 40 3.82 -19.04 11.00
CA PRO A 40 5.01 -18.96 11.84
C PRO A 40 4.70 -18.32 13.20
N ALA A 41 5.36 -18.83 14.26
CA ALA A 41 5.25 -18.27 15.60
C ALA A 41 5.72 -16.81 15.66
N GLN A 42 5.24 -16.05 16.65
CA GLN A 42 5.45 -14.61 16.79
C GLN A 42 6.92 -14.17 16.72
N GLN A 43 7.86 -14.95 17.25
CA GLN A 43 9.29 -14.63 17.19
C GLN A 43 9.88 -14.69 15.76
N PHE A 44 9.15 -15.26 14.81
CA PHE A 44 9.49 -15.33 13.38
C PHE A 44 8.57 -14.45 12.53
N ASP A 45 7.83 -13.54 13.16
CA ASP A 45 6.98 -12.52 12.53
C ASP A 45 7.68 -11.16 12.60
N ILE A 46 8.23 -10.71 11.48
CA ILE A 46 9.14 -9.56 11.41
C ILE A 46 8.50 -8.42 10.61
N PRO A 47 8.22 -7.26 11.25
CA PRO A 47 7.82 -6.06 10.52
C PRO A 47 8.99 -5.43 9.78
N MET A 48 8.75 -5.01 8.54
CA MET A 48 9.76 -4.40 7.67
C MET A 48 9.18 -3.15 7.00
N CYS A 49 9.51 -1.97 7.53
CA CYS A 49 9.22 -0.68 6.91
C CYS A 49 10.35 -0.35 5.96
N ILE A 50 10.05 -0.36 4.66
CA ILE A 50 11.00 -0.03 3.60
C ILE A 50 10.84 1.45 3.25
N GLN A 51 11.95 2.17 3.25
CA GLN A 51 11.99 3.61 2.96
C GLN A 51 13.22 3.95 2.10
N ASP A 52 13.21 5.13 1.50
CA ASP A 52 14.37 5.72 0.82
C ASP A 52 14.61 7.16 1.30
N ARG A 53 15.88 7.55 1.44
CA ARG A 53 16.30 8.89 1.86
C ARG A 53 17.46 9.42 1.05
N SER A 54 17.68 10.73 1.15
CA SER A 54 18.86 11.42 0.62
C SER A 54 19.48 12.22 1.75
N LEU A 55 20.81 12.37 1.75
CA LEU A 55 21.54 13.16 2.73
C LEU A 55 22.21 14.36 2.07
N ASN A 56 22.26 15.46 2.80
CA ASN A 56 23.14 16.59 2.51
C ASN A 56 24.61 16.21 2.81
N PRO A 57 25.60 16.97 2.31
CA PRO A 57 27.01 16.71 2.61
C PRO A 57 27.36 16.69 4.11
N ASP A 58 26.56 17.33 4.95
CA ASP A 58 26.72 17.36 6.41
C ASP A 58 26.04 16.17 7.13
N GLY A 59 25.42 15.25 6.39
CA GLY A 59 24.73 14.08 6.92
C GLY A 59 23.29 14.35 7.40
N THR A 60 22.75 15.56 7.24
CA THR A 60 21.33 15.83 7.50
C THR A 60 20.44 15.30 6.37
N LEU A 61 19.15 15.04 6.65
CA LEU A 61 18.20 14.61 5.62
C LEU A 61 18.00 15.73 4.58
N ALA A 62 18.35 15.45 3.33
CA ALA A 62 18.08 16.34 2.21
C ALA A 62 16.58 16.29 1.87
N PHE A 63 15.95 17.45 1.74
CA PHE A 63 14.55 17.59 1.38
C PHE A 63 14.36 18.89 0.59
N ASN A 64 13.68 18.80 -0.56
CA ASN A 64 13.38 19.97 -1.39
C ASN A 64 11.86 20.25 -1.34
N PRO A 65 11.37 21.23 -0.57
CA PRO A 65 9.94 21.51 -0.47
C PRO A 65 9.30 21.99 -1.78
N LEU A 66 10.09 22.25 -2.82
CA LEU A 66 9.61 22.68 -4.13
C LEU A 66 9.48 21.53 -5.14
N ASP A 67 9.90 20.31 -4.78
CA ASP A 67 9.70 19.14 -5.66
C ASP A 67 8.32 18.52 -5.46
N ASN A 68 7.38 19.02 -6.24
CA ASN A 68 5.97 18.57 -6.17
C ASN A 68 5.70 17.32 -7.01
N ASN A 69 6.72 16.67 -7.59
CA ASN A 69 6.54 15.37 -8.24
C ASN A 69 6.62 14.21 -7.24
N GLY A 70 7.23 14.41 -6.07
CA GLY A 70 7.44 13.36 -5.07
C GLY A 70 8.91 13.05 -4.86
N HIS A 71 9.30 12.94 -3.59
CA HIS A 71 10.69 12.80 -3.17
C HIS A 71 11.15 11.37 -3.28
N LEU A 72 12.29 11.21 -3.93
CA LEU A 72 13.02 9.97 -4.04
C LEU A 72 14.37 10.10 -3.33
N GLY A 73 14.72 9.04 -2.63
CA GLY A 73 16.01 8.83 -1.99
C GLY A 73 16.93 7.93 -2.81
N ASN A 74 18.23 8.03 -2.56
CA ASN A 74 19.26 7.11 -3.07
C ASN A 74 19.85 6.20 -1.98
N ILE A 75 19.49 6.41 -0.71
CA ILE A 75 19.84 5.56 0.43
C ILE A 75 18.63 4.74 0.81
N TRP A 76 18.77 3.42 0.70
CA TRP A 76 17.70 2.45 0.91
C TRP A 76 17.69 1.99 2.36
N LEU A 77 16.55 2.09 3.01
CA LEU A 77 16.38 1.81 4.42
C LEU A 77 15.39 0.66 4.64
N VAL A 78 15.67 -0.17 5.63
CA VAL A 78 14.68 -1.08 6.24
C VAL A 78 14.70 -0.82 7.75
N ASN A 79 13.54 -0.51 8.33
CA ASN A 79 13.38 -0.16 9.75
C ASN A 79 14.36 0.93 10.22
N GLY A 80 14.59 1.94 9.37
CA GLY A 80 15.48 3.07 9.67
C GLY A 80 16.99 2.79 9.54
N VAL A 81 17.39 1.58 9.17
CA VAL A 81 18.80 1.21 8.96
C VAL A 81 19.11 1.11 7.47
N ALA A 82 20.24 1.65 7.04
CA ALA A 82 20.67 1.59 5.64
C ALA A 82 21.11 0.17 5.26
N GLN A 83 20.45 -0.38 4.23
CA GLN A 83 20.70 -1.71 3.63
C GLN A 83 21.14 -2.79 4.65
N PRO A 84 20.30 -3.12 5.64
CA PRO A 84 20.71 -3.98 6.75
C PRO A 84 20.83 -5.45 6.33
N PHE A 85 21.33 -6.26 7.25
CA PHE A 85 21.18 -7.71 7.18
C PHE A 85 20.36 -8.24 8.37
N LEU A 86 19.70 -9.38 8.17
CA LEU A 86 19.00 -10.13 9.19
C LEU A 86 19.50 -11.57 9.19
N LYS A 87 19.91 -12.09 10.35
CA LYS A 87 20.18 -13.51 10.52
C LYS A 87 18.87 -14.26 10.67
N VAL A 88 18.71 -15.34 9.91
CA VAL A 88 17.51 -16.18 9.93
C VAL A 88 17.90 -17.64 10.00
N GLU A 89 17.08 -18.42 10.70
CA GLU A 89 17.16 -19.88 10.70
C GLU A 89 16.64 -20.47 9.38
N ARG A 90 17.06 -21.68 9.03
CA ARG A 90 16.53 -22.45 7.89
C ARG A 90 15.08 -22.94 8.13
N ARG A 91 14.11 -22.03 8.05
CA ARG A 91 12.70 -22.27 8.35
C ARG A 91 11.77 -21.27 7.66
N LYS A 92 10.45 -21.38 7.86
CA LYS A 92 9.49 -20.35 7.42
C LYS A 92 9.45 -19.16 8.37
N TYR A 93 9.48 -17.95 7.82
CA TYR A 93 9.29 -16.67 8.51
C TYR A 93 8.09 -15.93 7.90
N ARG A 94 7.39 -15.15 8.73
CA ARG A 94 6.39 -14.20 8.29
C ARG A 94 7.00 -12.80 8.26
N LEU A 95 6.93 -12.12 7.13
CA LEU A 95 7.43 -10.75 7.00
C LEU A 95 6.27 -9.81 6.67
N ARG A 96 6.11 -8.76 7.48
CA ARG A 96 5.10 -7.72 7.28
C ARG A 96 5.75 -6.51 6.62
N ILE A 97 5.73 -6.50 5.29
CA ILE A 97 6.39 -5.49 4.48
C ILE A 97 5.46 -4.28 4.33
N LEU A 98 5.97 -3.09 4.63
CA LEU A 98 5.34 -1.80 4.38
C LEU A 98 6.24 -1.03 3.41
N ASN A 99 5.66 -0.52 2.31
CA ASN A 99 6.28 0.56 1.56
C ASN A 99 5.96 1.90 2.25
N GLY A 100 6.92 2.37 3.05
CA GLY A 100 6.86 3.65 3.77
C GLY A 100 7.65 4.76 3.08
N CYS A 101 7.95 4.61 1.78
CA CYS A 101 8.56 5.65 0.97
C CYS A 101 7.54 6.76 0.65
N ASN A 102 8.00 8.00 0.50
CA ASN A 102 7.13 9.14 0.22
C ASN A 102 6.49 9.10 -1.18
N ALA A 103 7.27 8.67 -2.19
CA ALA A 103 6.81 8.63 -3.58
C ALA A 103 7.24 7.38 -4.36
N ARG A 104 8.10 6.55 -3.77
CA ARG A 104 8.74 5.44 -4.48
C ARG A 104 7.83 4.22 -4.55
N PHE A 105 7.61 3.72 -5.76
CA PHE A 105 7.07 2.39 -6.00
C PHE A 105 8.21 1.37 -5.96
N LEU A 106 7.90 0.17 -5.46
CA LEU A 106 8.85 -0.92 -5.34
C LEU A 106 8.31 -2.12 -6.10
N GLU A 107 9.17 -2.84 -6.81
CA GLU A 107 8.87 -4.19 -7.25
C GLU A 107 9.88 -5.13 -6.61
N LEU A 108 9.42 -5.87 -5.62
CA LEU A 108 10.27 -6.72 -4.80
C LEU A 108 10.44 -8.10 -5.43
N LYS A 109 11.65 -8.65 -5.33
CA LYS A 109 12.03 -9.99 -5.80
C LYS A 109 13.07 -10.61 -4.87
N LEU A 110 13.01 -11.92 -4.65
CA LEU A 110 14.09 -12.66 -3.99
C LEU A 110 15.23 -12.99 -4.97
N SER A 111 16.47 -12.91 -4.50
CA SER A 111 17.66 -13.13 -5.35
C SER A 111 17.77 -14.55 -5.90
N ASP A 112 17.15 -15.53 -5.25
CA ASP A 112 17.07 -16.93 -5.74
C ASP A 112 15.93 -17.16 -6.73
N GLY A 113 15.09 -16.15 -6.99
CA GLY A 113 13.99 -16.21 -7.93
C GLY A 113 12.76 -16.97 -7.44
N LYS A 114 12.72 -17.46 -6.19
CA LYS A 114 11.53 -18.08 -5.63
C LYS A 114 10.39 -17.07 -5.48
N PRO A 115 9.12 -17.49 -5.65
CA PRO A 115 7.98 -16.60 -5.45
C PRO A 115 7.78 -16.29 -3.96
N PHE A 116 7.15 -15.15 -3.69
CA PHE A 116 6.61 -14.85 -2.38
C PHE A 116 5.30 -15.60 -2.18
N MET A 117 5.07 -16.13 -0.99
CA MET A 117 3.75 -16.62 -0.59
C MET A 117 3.03 -15.52 0.18
N ARG A 118 2.23 -14.73 -0.53
CA ARG A 118 1.49 -13.62 0.08
C ARG A 118 0.24 -14.12 0.78
N ILE A 119 0.08 -13.75 2.04
CA ILE A 119 -1.02 -14.19 2.90
C ILE A 119 -1.95 -13.03 3.28
N GLY A 120 -1.55 -11.78 3.04
CA GLY A 120 -2.32 -10.59 3.38
C GLY A 120 -1.97 -9.37 2.53
N LYS A 121 -2.91 -8.42 2.46
CA LYS A 121 -2.72 -7.11 1.83
C LYS A 121 -3.46 -6.04 2.63
N ASP A 122 -2.75 -4.97 3.00
CA ASP A 122 -3.22 -3.74 3.65
C ASP A 122 -4.05 -3.91 4.93
N THR A 123 -5.18 -4.61 4.82
CA THR A 123 -6.18 -4.89 5.83
C THR A 123 -5.80 -6.14 6.64
N TRP A 124 -6.23 -7.33 6.21
CA TRP A 124 -6.08 -8.61 6.90
C TRP A 124 -5.73 -9.75 5.93
N LEU A 125 -5.77 -10.99 6.43
CA LEU A 125 -5.43 -12.19 5.68
C LEU A 125 -6.33 -12.40 4.44
N LEU A 126 -5.72 -12.75 3.32
CA LEU A 126 -6.39 -13.26 2.12
C LEU A 126 -7.13 -14.57 2.43
N PRO A 127 -8.06 -15.05 1.58
CA PRO A 127 -8.69 -16.35 1.81
C PRO A 127 -7.75 -17.53 1.74
N HIS A 128 -6.83 -17.45 0.79
CA HIS A 128 -5.78 -18.42 0.54
C HIS A 128 -4.50 -17.67 0.21
N PRO A 129 -3.31 -18.27 0.45
CA PRO A 129 -2.07 -17.69 -0.01
C PRO A 129 -2.03 -17.52 -1.53
N VAL A 130 -1.39 -16.45 -2.00
CA VAL A 130 -1.17 -16.17 -3.42
C VAL A 130 0.34 -16.18 -3.66
N GLU A 131 0.79 -17.02 -4.59
CA GLU A 131 2.19 -17.02 -5.01
C GLU A 131 2.44 -15.92 -6.04
N GLU A 132 3.37 -15.02 -5.74
CA GLU A 132 3.74 -13.90 -6.61
C GLU A 132 5.26 -13.94 -6.88
N PRO A 133 5.72 -14.10 -8.14
CA PRO A 133 7.15 -14.14 -8.45
C PRO A 133 7.85 -12.80 -8.15
N THR A 134 7.09 -11.71 -8.26
CA THR A 134 7.49 -10.36 -7.83
C THR A 134 6.29 -9.69 -7.18
N MET A 135 6.54 -8.73 -6.27
CA MET A 135 5.48 -7.96 -5.63
C MET A 135 5.65 -6.47 -5.90
N LEU A 136 4.75 -5.90 -6.69
CA LEU A 136 4.64 -4.46 -6.83
C LEU A 136 3.98 -3.89 -5.56
N LEU A 137 4.57 -2.85 -4.97
CA LEU A 137 4.08 -2.09 -3.82
C LEU A 137 4.22 -0.59 -4.08
N SER A 138 3.12 0.15 -4.04
CA SER A 138 3.16 1.62 -4.00
C SER A 138 3.36 2.14 -2.59
N PRO A 139 3.64 3.45 -2.41
CA PRO A 139 3.52 4.08 -1.10
C PRO A 139 2.24 3.67 -0.37
N ALA A 140 2.36 3.46 0.94
CA ALA A 140 1.35 2.94 1.87
C ALA A 140 0.88 1.50 1.67
N ASN A 141 1.27 0.78 0.62
CA ASN A 141 0.89 -0.63 0.49
C ASN A 141 1.63 -1.51 1.50
N ARG A 142 0.92 -2.52 1.99
CA ARG A 142 1.45 -3.57 2.86
C ARG A 142 1.32 -4.93 2.18
N ALA A 143 2.34 -5.75 2.33
CA ALA A 143 2.33 -7.15 1.97
C ALA A 143 2.70 -8.00 3.19
N ASP A 144 1.82 -8.91 3.55
CA ASP A 144 2.09 -9.93 4.57
C ASP A 144 2.47 -11.21 3.83
N VAL A 145 3.72 -11.66 4.01
CA VAL A 145 4.28 -12.76 3.22
C VAL A 145 4.97 -13.80 4.07
N ILE A 146 4.93 -15.04 3.61
CA ILE A 146 5.78 -16.11 4.11
C ILE A 146 6.99 -16.25 3.18
N ILE A 147 8.18 -16.28 3.78
CA ILE A 147 9.41 -16.67 3.10
C ILE A 147 9.91 -17.96 3.73
N ASP A 148 10.17 -18.95 2.89
CA ASP A 148 10.72 -20.23 3.32
C ASP A 148 12.23 -20.30 3.11
N PHE A 149 12.97 -20.21 4.22
CA PHE A 149 14.43 -20.27 4.23
C PHE A 149 14.97 -21.69 4.40
N THR A 150 14.12 -22.73 4.50
CA THR A 150 14.54 -24.12 4.75
C THR A 150 15.63 -24.58 3.79
N ASP A 151 15.39 -24.37 2.49
CA ASP A 151 16.32 -24.70 1.40
C ASP A 151 16.86 -23.44 0.70
N ALA A 152 16.97 -22.32 1.43
CA ALA A 152 17.54 -21.09 0.89
C ALA A 152 19.09 -21.19 0.85
N PRO A 153 19.75 -20.47 -0.08
CA PRO A 153 21.20 -20.29 -0.04
C PRO A 153 21.66 -19.62 1.27
N PRO A 154 22.94 -19.76 1.68
CA PRO A 154 23.47 -19.10 2.89
C PRO A 154 23.31 -17.58 2.90
N GLU A 155 23.30 -16.94 1.73
CA GLU A 155 22.94 -15.54 1.57
C GLU A 155 21.78 -15.41 0.58
N LEU A 156 20.71 -14.75 1.01
CA LEU A 156 19.55 -14.40 0.18
C LEU A 156 19.33 -12.90 0.27
N TYR A 157 18.95 -12.26 -0.83
CA TYR A 157 18.70 -10.82 -0.85
C TYR A 157 17.25 -10.52 -1.24
N LEU A 158 16.66 -9.54 -0.55
CA LEU A 158 15.43 -8.89 -1.00
C LEU A 158 15.81 -7.74 -1.93
N HIS A 159 15.46 -7.84 -3.20
CA HIS A 159 15.79 -6.85 -4.21
C HIS A 159 14.60 -5.97 -4.56
N ASN A 160 14.85 -4.70 -4.87
CA ASN A 160 13.99 -3.93 -5.76
C ASN A 160 14.51 -4.02 -7.20
N ILE A 161 13.63 -4.40 -8.12
CA ILE A 161 13.94 -4.47 -9.54
C ILE A 161 13.34 -3.30 -10.33
N LEU A 162 12.43 -2.51 -9.75
CA LEU A 162 11.68 -1.49 -10.47
C LEU A 162 12.54 -0.26 -10.76
N SER A 163 12.53 0.19 -12.02
CA SER A 163 13.12 1.46 -12.41
C SER A 163 12.13 2.61 -12.19
N GLN A 164 12.58 3.63 -11.46
CA GLN A 164 11.85 4.87 -11.22
C GLN A 164 12.84 6.01 -10.99
N ASP A 165 12.83 7.00 -11.88
CA ASP A 165 13.82 8.08 -11.90
C ASP A 165 13.36 9.35 -11.17
N ASN A 166 12.06 9.49 -10.94
CA ASN A 166 11.46 10.66 -10.28
C ASN A 166 10.11 10.28 -9.62
N GLY A 167 9.53 11.20 -8.85
CA GLY A 167 8.27 10.96 -8.14
C GLY A 167 7.04 10.78 -9.05
N ARG A 168 7.18 10.92 -10.37
CA ARG A 168 6.05 10.76 -11.30
C ARG A 168 5.50 9.34 -11.29
N GLY A 169 6.34 8.35 -11.06
CA GLY A 169 5.96 6.95 -10.99
C GLY A 169 6.96 6.05 -11.73
N PRO A 170 6.67 4.75 -11.80
CA PRO A 170 7.54 3.77 -12.44
C PRO A 170 7.75 4.06 -13.92
N ASN A 171 8.94 3.70 -14.43
CA ASN A 171 9.22 3.68 -15.85
C ASN A 171 8.51 2.52 -16.55
N GLY A 172 8.06 2.73 -17.79
CA GLY A 172 7.31 1.74 -18.56
C GLY A 172 5.80 1.74 -18.27
N SER A 173 5.10 0.73 -18.78
CA SER A 173 3.66 0.55 -18.57
C SER A 173 3.41 -0.41 -17.41
N PHE A 174 2.15 -0.55 -16.97
CA PHE A 174 1.82 -1.53 -15.94
C PHE A 174 2.17 -2.97 -16.34
N THR A 175 1.95 -3.36 -17.59
CA THR A 175 2.22 -4.73 -18.08
C THR A 175 3.66 -4.92 -18.54
N GLN A 176 4.37 -3.84 -18.85
CA GLN A 176 5.76 -3.83 -19.30
C GLN A 176 6.55 -2.79 -18.49
N ARG A 177 6.65 -3.02 -17.18
CA ARG A 177 7.42 -2.17 -16.29
C ARG A 177 8.90 -2.28 -16.65
N ALA A 178 9.59 -1.14 -16.66
CA ALA A 178 11.03 -1.13 -16.87
C ALA A 178 11.72 -1.61 -15.59
N HIS A 179 12.61 -2.58 -15.73
CA HIS A 179 13.43 -3.06 -14.62
C HIS A 179 14.84 -2.47 -14.69
N LEU A 180 15.46 -2.31 -13.53
CA LEU A 180 16.85 -1.90 -13.40
C LEU A 180 17.78 -2.96 -14.02
N ALA A 181 18.84 -2.51 -14.69
CA ALA A 181 19.87 -3.42 -15.22
C ALA A 181 20.57 -4.20 -14.08
N ALA A 182 20.79 -3.55 -12.95
CA ALA A 182 21.24 -4.16 -11.71
C ALA A 182 20.17 -3.94 -10.62
N PRO A 183 19.56 -5.01 -10.08
CA PRO A 183 18.64 -4.89 -8.95
C PRO A 183 19.29 -4.22 -7.74
N VAL A 184 18.51 -3.44 -6.99
CA VAL A 184 18.95 -2.82 -5.73
C VAL A 184 18.73 -3.80 -4.58
N PRO A 185 19.76 -4.21 -3.83
CA PRO A 185 19.59 -5.05 -2.64
C PRO A 185 19.11 -4.22 -1.44
N PHE A 186 17.84 -4.33 -1.08
CA PHE A 186 17.29 -3.63 0.09
C PHE A 186 17.82 -4.17 1.40
N MET A 187 17.92 -5.50 1.50
CA MET A 187 18.46 -6.16 2.68
C MET A 187 18.97 -7.55 2.35
N LYS A 188 19.88 -8.04 3.19
CA LYS A 188 20.44 -9.38 3.13
C LYS A 188 19.89 -10.26 4.25
N PHE A 189 19.48 -11.47 3.92
CA PHE A 189 19.24 -12.55 4.88
C PHE A 189 20.48 -13.44 4.95
N ILE A 190 21.00 -13.65 6.15
CA ILE A 190 22.08 -14.60 6.43
C ILE A 190 21.42 -15.87 7.00
N VAL A 191 21.42 -16.94 6.22
CA VAL A 191 20.67 -18.17 6.50
C VAL A 191 21.55 -19.19 7.22
N GLU A 192 21.29 -19.41 8.51
CA GLU A 192 22.11 -20.21 9.41
C GLU A 192 21.32 -21.40 10.02
N GLY A 193 22.05 -22.35 10.59
CA GLY A 193 21.48 -23.51 11.29
C GLY A 193 21.00 -24.65 10.39
N GLU A 194 20.41 -25.67 11.02
CA GLU A 194 19.88 -26.86 10.37
C GLU A 194 18.46 -26.63 9.79
N PRO A 195 18.11 -27.26 8.65
CA PRO A 195 16.77 -27.20 8.07
C PRO A 195 15.64 -27.63 9.02
N GLN A 196 14.58 -26.83 9.11
CA GLN A 196 13.36 -27.08 9.89
C GLN A 196 12.12 -27.10 8.98
N PRO A 197 11.88 -28.18 8.20
CA PRO A 197 10.83 -28.23 7.18
C PRO A 197 9.40 -28.15 7.74
N ASN A 198 9.20 -28.54 9.01
CA ASN A 198 7.88 -28.54 9.67
C ASN A 198 7.66 -27.33 10.60
N SER A 199 8.42 -26.24 10.39
CA SER A 199 8.38 -25.03 11.21
C SER A 199 7.09 -24.23 11.14
N ALA A 200 6.30 -24.40 10.08
CA ALA A 200 4.92 -23.96 9.91
C ALA A 200 4.29 -24.72 8.74
N THR A 201 2.99 -25.03 8.81
CA THR A 201 2.30 -25.92 7.83
C THR A 201 1.68 -25.20 6.64
N ILE A 202 1.67 -23.86 6.64
CA ILE A 202 1.11 -23.05 5.56
C ILE A 202 1.71 -23.39 4.19
N ASN A 203 0.81 -23.44 3.20
CA ASN A 203 1.07 -23.69 1.79
C ASN A 203 -0.04 -23.05 0.94
N ALA A 204 0.11 -23.07 -0.39
CA ALA A 204 -0.84 -22.42 -1.31
C ALA A 204 -2.32 -22.88 -1.18
N ALA A 205 -2.59 -24.08 -0.66
CA ALA A 205 -3.95 -24.60 -0.46
C ALA A 205 -4.53 -24.28 0.93
N THR A 206 -3.76 -23.63 1.80
CA THR A 206 -4.20 -23.30 3.17
C THR A 206 -5.38 -22.34 3.14
N THR A 207 -6.41 -22.61 3.93
CA THR A 207 -7.50 -21.66 4.17
C THR A 207 -7.12 -20.76 5.33
N LEU A 208 -7.10 -19.45 5.11
CA LEU A 208 -6.69 -18.47 6.11
C LEU A 208 -7.88 -17.71 6.70
N ARG A 209 -8.76 -17.17 5.86
CA ARG A 209 -9.88 -16.34 6.32
C ARG A 209 -11.05 -16.37 5.34
N HIS A 210 -12.27 -16.34 5.86
CA HIS A 210 -13.45 -16.15 5.02
C HIS A 210 -13.47 -14.73 4.40
N HIS A 211 -13.67 -14.64 3.08
CA HIS A 211 -13.90 -13.37 2.38
C HIS A 211 -15.31 -13.30 1.83
N GLU A 212 -16.06 -12.32 2.32
CA GLU A 212 -17.37 -11.94 1.77
C GLU A 212 -17.15 -10.99 0.59
N LYS A 213 -17.42 -11.49 -0.62
CA LYS A 213 -17.31 -10.72 -1.86
C LYS A 213 -18.46 -9.73 -1.98
N LEU A 214 -18.15 -8.46 -2.22
CA LEU A 214 -19.17 -7.44 -2.54
C LEU A 214 -19.72 -7.67 -3.95
N ASN A 215 -21.04 -7.59 -4.10
CA ASN A 215 -21.73 -7.70 -5.38
C ASN A 215 -21.91 -6.31 -6.01
N PRO A 216 -21.47 -6.07 -7.26
CA PRO A 216 -21.73 -4.81 -7.96
C PRO A 216 -23.21 -4.41 -8.01
N ALA A 217 -24.13 -5.37 -8.00
CA ALA A 217 -25.57 -5.11 -8.00
C ALA A 217 -26.08 -4.46 -6.71
N ASP A 218 -25.32 -4.54 -5.61
CA ASP A 218 -25.68 -3.93 -4.32
C ASP A 218 -25.29 -2.44 -4.26
N ALA A 219 -24.56 -1.93 -5.27
CA ALA A 219 -24.10 -0.55 -5.29
C ALA A 219 -25.29 0.40 -5.50
N VAL A 220 -25.58 1.24 -4.51
CA VAL A 220 -26.69 2.21 -4.57
C VAL A 220 -26.34 3.45 -5.38
N THR A 221 -25.05 3.68 -5.62
CA THR A 221 -24.56 4.81 -6.42
C THR A 221 -23.21 4.49 -7.06
N VAL A 222 -22.89 5.24 -8.12
CA VAL A 222 -21.60 5.20 -8.80
C VAL A 222 -20.98 6.58 -8.73
N ARG A 223 -19.76 6.68 -8.19
CA ARG A 223 -18.99 7.94 -8.13
C ARG A 223 -17.78 7.86 -9.05
N THR A 224 -17.43 8.98 -9.67
CA THR A 224 -16.21 9.09 -10.48
C THR A 224 -15.31 10.17 -9.88
N PHE A 225 -14.02 9.84 -9.73
CA PHE A 225 -12.97 10.73 -9.28
C PHE A 225 -11.85 10.75 -10.30
N ASP A 226 -11.69 11.89 -10.96
CA ASP A 226 -10.63 12.17 -11.92
C ASP A 226 -9.45 12.83 -11.20
N PHE A 227 -8.34 12.10 -11.10
CA PHE A 227 -7.07 12.57 -10.55
C PHE A 227 -6.22 13.14 -11.69
N HIS A 228 -5.80 14.40 -11.56
CA HIS A 228 -4.97 15.05 -12.58
C HIS A 228 -4.11 16.17 -12.02
N ARG A 229 -3.20 16.66 -12.86
CA ARG A 229 -2.44 17.88 -12.62
C ARG A 229 -2.89 19.00 -13.54
N ARG A 230 -3.21 20.18 -13.00
CA ARG A 230 -3.56 21.36 -13.79
C ARG A 230 -2.99 22.61 -13.13
N ASN A 231 -2.50 23.54 -13.95
CA ASN A 231 -1.93 24.81 -13.50
C ASN A 231 -0.83 24.64 -12.43
N GLY A 232 0.00 23.61 -12.57
CA GLY A 232 1.12 23.33 -11.66
C GLY A 232 0.78 22.54 -10.40
N ALA A 233 -0.51 22.30 -10.11
CA ALA A 233 -0.96 21.69 -8.86
C ALA A 233 -1.86 20.46 -9.08
N TRP A 234 -1.93 19.62 -8.05
CA TRP A 234 -2.65 18.37 -8.05
C TRP A 234 -4.09 18.54 -7.61
N GLN A 235 -5.01 17.87 -8.30
CA GLN A 235 -6.44 18.06 -8.15
C GLN A 235 -7.20 16.74 -8.28
N VAL A 236 -8.38 16.72 -7.71
CA VAL A 236 -9.40 15.70 -7.93
C VAL A 236 -10.66 16.39 -8.45
N ASN A 237 -11.25 15.91 -9.54
CA ASN A 237 -12.45 16.50 -10.17
C ASN A 237 -12.33 18.02 -10.43
N HIS A 238 -11.13 18.47 -10.81
CA HIS A 238 -10.79 19.88 -11.07
C HIS A 238 -10.84 20.79 -9.84
N GLN A 239 -10.86 20.23 -8.64
CA GLN A 239 -10.86 20.97 -7.38
C GLN A 239 -9.55 20.74 -6.62
N PHE A 240 -9.12 21.77 -5.89
CA PHE A 240 -8.11 21.61 -4.84
C PHE A 240 -8.78 21.09 -3.56
N TYR A 241 -7.98 20.48 -2.69
CA TYR A 241 -8.45 20.13 -1.36
C TYR A 241 -9.00 21.36 -0.64
N ASP A 242 -10.20 21.21 -0.08
CA ASP A 242 -10.85 22.19 0.80
C ASP A 242 -11.37 21.41 2.01
N PRO A 243 -10.85 21.66 3.22
CA PRO A 243 -11.27 20.93 4.41
C PRO A 243 -12.76 21.13 4.76
N ASN A 244 -13.43 22.13 4.18
CA ASN A 244 -14.84 22.41 4.42
C ASN A 244 -15.78 21.73 3.41
N ARG A 245 -15.25 21.11 2.34
CA ARG A 245 -16.04 20.50 1.28
C ARG A 245 -16.00 18.97 1.37
N ALA A 246 -17.15 18.34 1.57
CA ALA A 246 -17.32 16.90 1.43
C ALA A 246 -17.43 16.53 -0.06
N ASP A 247 -16.41 15.87 -0.62
CA ASP A 247 -16.38 15.43 -2.02
C ASP A 247 -17.14 14.12 -2.23
N ALA A 248 -17.25 13.30 -1.18
CA ALA A 248 -18.07 12.10 -1.16
C ALA A 248 -18.91 12.05 0.12
N THR A 249 -20.24 11.84 0.01
CA THR A 249 -21.14 11.70 1.16
C THR A 249 -21.92 10.39 1.09
N PRO A 250 -21.26 9.24 1.25
CA PRO A 250 -21.93 7.95 1.20
C PRO A 250 -22.91 7.78 2.36
N THR A 251 -23.95 6.98 2.14
CA THR A 251 -24.91 6.67 3.21
C THR A 251 -24.42 5.48 4.02
N ILE A 252 -24.43 5.58 5.35
CA ILE A 252 -24.09 4.47 6.25
C ILE A 252 -25.02 3.27 5.95
N GLY A 253 -24.45 2.08 5.88
CA GLY A 253 -25.09 0.83 5.53
C GLY A 253 -25.07 0.51 4.03
N SER A 254 -24.75 1.48 3.17
CA SER A 254 -24.76 1.30 1.72
C SER A 254 -23.44 0.76 1.16
N THR A 255 -23.55 0.07 0.02
CA THR A 255 -22.42 -0.21 -0.86
C THR A 255 -22.40 0.83 -1.98
N GLU A 256 -21.22 1.34 -2.32
CA GLU A 256 -21.04 2.21 -3.48
C GLU A 256 -20.00 1.62 -4.45
N LYS A 257 -20.14 1.95 -5.74
CA LYS A 257 -19.12 1.72 -6.75
C LYS A 257 -18.37 3.03 -7.00
N TRP A 258 -17.05 3.01 -6.91
CA TRP A 258 -16.23 4.16 -7.28
C TRP A 258 -15.40 3.84 -8.51
N ILE A 259 -15.26 4.83 -9.39
CA ILE A 259 -14.42 4.81 -10.58
C ILE A 259 -13.33 5.85 -10.36
N LEU A 260 -12.10 5.39 -10.18
CA LEU A 260 -10.92 6.24 -10.05
C LEU A 260 -10.26 6.33 -11.42
N ARG A 261 -10.01 7.53 -11.92
CA ARG A 261 -9.44 7.76 -13.23
C ARG A 261 -8.24 8.67 -13.13
N ASN A 262 -7.18 8.33 -13.84
CA ASN A 262 -6.06 9.22 -14.05
C ASN A 262 -6.00 9.54 -15.53
N ASN A 263 -6.58 10.68 -15.91
CA ASN A 263 -6.62 11.12 -17.31
C ASN A 263 -5.27 11.71 -17.77
N SER A 264 -4.22 11.65 -16.92
CA SER A 264 -2.87 12.09 -17.23
C SER A 264 -1.95 10.88 -17.44
N GLY A 265 -1.31 10.79 -18.60
CA GLY A 265 -0.39 9.66 -18.90
C GLY A 265 0.95 9.71 -18.17
N GLY A 266 1.27 10.86 -17.57
CA GLY A 266 2.61 11.14 -17.09
C GLY A 266 2.88 10.77 -15.62
N TRP A 267 1.91 10.27 -14.89
CA TRP A 267 2.01 9.99 -13.45
C TRP A 267 1.28 8.72 -13.04
N TRP A 268 1.71 8.12 -11.94
CA TRP A 268 0.97 7.07 -11.23
C TRP A 268 0.59 7.59 -9.85
N HIS A 269 -0.58 7.18 -9.36
CA HIS A 269 -1.12 7.65 -8.10
C HIS A 269 -1.50 6.46 -7.22
N PRO A 270 -0.86 6.27 -6.05
CA PRO A 270 -1.38 5.35 -5.04
C PRO A 270 -2.59 5.99 -4.37
N ILE A 271 -3.80 5.56 -4.69
CA ILE A 271 -5.01 6.12 -4.09
C ILE A 271 -5.31 5.38 -2.80
N HIS A 272 -5.24 6.08 -1.67
CA HIS A 272 -5.64 5.62 -0.35
C HIS A 272 -7.02 6.18 0.01
N ILE A 273 -7.89 5.33 0.55
CA ILE A 273 -9.22 5.71 1.02
C ILE A 273 -9.35 5.32 2.49
N HIS A 274 -9.63 6.28 3.36
CA HIS A 274 -9.78 6.02 4.79
C HIS A 274 -11.09 5.27 5.11
N LEU A 275 -11.21 4.86 6.38
CA LEU A 275 -12.35 4.22 7.02
C LEU A 275 -12.61 2.77 6.56
N GLU A 276 -12.96 2.57 5.30
CA GLU A 276 -13.37 1.26 4.80
C GLU A 276 -12.31 0.65 3.87
N SER A 277 -12.18 -0.67 3.91
CA SER A 277 -11.52 -1.40 2.85
C SER A 277 -12.37 -1.43 1.58
N HIS A 278 -11.74 -1.40 0.42
CA HIS A 278 -12.35 -1.61 -0.87
C HIS A 278 -11.88 -2.90 -1.55
N GLN A 279 -12.69 -3.35 -2.52
CA GLN A 279 -12.40 -4.49 -3.39
C GLN A 279 -12.37 -4.00 -4.84
N LEU A 280 -11.31 -4.27 -5.59
CA LEU A 280 -11.30 -3.94 -7.02
C LEU A 280 -12.18 -4.92 -7.78
N ILE A 281 -12.92 -4.39 -8.75
CA ILE A 281 -13.72 -5.18 -9.70
C ILE A 281 -13.21 -5.05 -11.14
N SER A 282 -12.47 -3.99 -11.45
CA SER A 282 -11.81 -3.79 -12.75
C SER A 282 -10.54 -2.97 -12.58
N PHE A 283 -9.51 -3.31 -13.36
CA PHE A 283 -8.25 -2.58 -13.45
C PHE A 283 -7.90 -2.39 -14.93
N ASN A 284 -7.91 -1.15 -15.40
CA ASN A 284 -7.70 -0.77 -16.79
C ASN A 284 -8.58 -1.56 -17.78
N GLY A 285 -9.85 -1.80 -17.40
CA GLY A 285 -10.82 -2.55 -18.20
C GLY A 285 -10.65 -4.08 -18.14
N GLY A 286 -9.61 -4.58 -17.46
CA GLY A 286 -9.36 -6.00 -17.25
C GLY A 286 -9.61 -6.46 -15.81
N PRO A 287 -9.35 -7.75 -15.51
CA PRO A 287 -9.42 -8.25 -14.15
C PRO A 287 -8.37 -7.56 -13.26
N PRO A 288 -8.69 -7.29 -11.98
CA PRO A 288 -7.71 -6.73 -11.06
C PRO A 288 -6.58 -7.73 -10.77
N PRO A 289 -5.38 -7.25 -10.40
CA PRO A 289 -4.35 -8.14 -9.88
C PRO A 289 -4.87 -8.92 -8.66
N ALA A 290 -4.47 -10.18 -8.51
CA ALA A 290 -5.12 -11.13 -7.58
C ALA A 290 -5.26 -10.58 -6.15
N ALA A 291 -4.20 -10.00 -5.57
CA ALA A 291 -4.24 -9.44 -4.23
C ALA A 291 -5.20 -8.23 -4.06
N PHE A 292 -5.52 -7.53 -5.15
CA PHE A 292 -6.44 -6.39 -5.17
C PHE A 292 -7.92 -6.79 -5.36
N ALA A 293 -8.17 -8.04 -5.78
CA ALA A 293 -9.52 -8.60 -5.86
C ALA A 293 -10.15 -8.86 -4.48
N TYR A 294 -9.38 -8.64 -3.40
CA TYR A 294 -9.79 -8.76 -2.01
C TYR A 294 -9.74 -7.40 -1.31
N LYS A 295 -10.13 -7.37 -0.03
CA LYS A 295 -10.18 -6.15 0.78
C LYS A 295 -8.79 -5.52 0.93
N ASN A 296 -8.68 -4.27 0.54
CA ASN A 296 -7.47 -3.45 0.64
C ASN A 296 -7.84 -1.97 0.78
N ASP A 297 -6.91 -1.08 1.10
CA ASP A 297 -7.21 0.34 1.32
C ASP A 297 -6.35 1.30 0.50
N THR A 298 -5.33 0.80 -0.21
CA THR A 298 -4.52 1.61 -1.12
C THR A 298 -4.33 0.90 -2.45
N THR A 299 -4.57 1.60 -3.56
CA THR A 299 -4.54 1.03 -4.92
C THR A 299 -3.77 1.85 -5.93
N TYR A 300 -3.10 1.17 -6.85
CA TYR A 300 -2.35 1.83 -7.92
C TYR A 300 -3.32 2.36 -8.97
N LEU A 301 -3.19 3.63 -9.31
CA LEU A 301 -3.85 4.24 -10.45
C LEU A 301 -2.77 4.65 -11.45
N THR A 302 -2.62 3.85 -12.51
CA THR A 302 -1.55 4.01 -13.51
C THR A 302 -1.78 5.25 -14.37
N GLY A 303 -0.76 5.66 -15.15
CA GLY A 303 -0.94 6.69 -16.19
C GLY A 303 -2.03 6.29 -17.19
N ASN A 304 -2.97 7.20 -17.49
CA ASN A 304 -4.17 6.92 -18.30
C ASN A 304 -5.03 5.76 -17.74
N GLY A 305 -4.89 5.45 -16.45
CA GLY A 305 -5.49 4.30 -15.81
C GLY A 305 -6.93 4.55 -15.35
N VAL A 306 -7.70 3.47 -15.30
CA VAL A 306 -9.06 3.45 -14.74
C VAL A 306 -9.18 2.26 -13.80
N VAL A 307 -9.55 2.51 -12.56
CA VAL A 307 -9.84 1.48 -11.56
C VAL A 307 -11.30 1.58 -11.15
N GLU A 308 -11.98 0.45 -11.09
CA GLU A 308 -13.32 0.35 -10.52
C GLU A 308 -13.26 -0.47 -9.24
N LEU A 309 -13.86 0.04 -8.18
CA LEU A 309 -13.87 -0.59 -6.86
C LEU A 309 -15.26 -0.56 -6.24
N LEU A 310 -15.47 -1.48 -5.30
CA LEU A 310 -16.64 -1.53 -4.42
C LEU A 310 -16.21 -1.28 -2.98
N MET A 311 -17.03 -0.52 -2.26
CA MET A 311 -16.82 -0.21 -0.86
C MET A 311 -18.16 -0.25 -0.13
N ARG A 312 -18.18 -0.83 1.07
CA ARG A 312 -19.38 -0.89 1.92
C ARG A 312 -19.14 -0.07 3.18
N PHE A 313 -19.88 1.02 3.34
CA PHE A 313 -19.79 1.92 4.48
C PHE A 313 -20.63 1.39 5.64
N ARG A 314 -20.00 0.90 6.71
CA ARG A 314 -20.68 0.10 7.74
C ARG A 314 -20.75 0.79 9.09
N THR A 315 -19.69 1.50 9.49
CA THR A 315 -19.40 1.75 10.91
C THR A 315 -19.56 3.20 11.34
N PHE A 316 -18.72 4.10 10.83
CA PHE A 316 -18.53 5.44 11.40
C PHE A 316 -18.98 6.55 10.44
N LYS A 317 -19.53 7.62 11.02
CA LYS A 317 -19.83 8.87 10.32
C LYS A 317 -18.55 9.71 10.18
N GLY A 318 -18.50 10.56 9.17
CA GLY A 318 -17.34 11.39 8.85
C GLY A 318 -17.19 12.66 9.70
N PRO A 319 -16.22 13.52 9.34
CA PRO A 319 -15.40 13.45 8.11
C PRO A 319 -14.16 12.52 8.21
N PHE A 320 -13.81 11.91 7.07
CA PHE A 320 -12.56 11.20 6.76
C PHE A 320 -11.98 11.76 5.45
N VAL A 321 -10.89 11.19 4.95
CA VAL A 321 -10.26 11.61 3.68
C VAL A 321 -10.00 10.45 2.72
N PHE A 322 -9.80 10.79 1.46
CA PHE A 322 -9.15 9.93 0.48
C PHE A 322 -8.24 10.77 -0.40
N HIS A 323 -7.11 10.21 -0.79
CA HIS A 323 -6.04 10.99 -1.41
C HIS A 323 -5.05 10.11 -2.17
N CYS A 324 -4.21 10.77 -2.96
CA CYS A 324 -2.97 10.17 -3.43
C CYS A 324 -1.99 10.07 -2.26
N HIS A 325 -1.35 8.91 -2.08
CA HIS A 325 -0.34 8.64 -1.06
C HIS A 325 1.09 8.79 -1.60
N ASN A 326 1.26 9.50 -2.72
CA ASN A 326 2.54 10.17 -2.96
C ASN A 326 2.45 11.47 -2.15
N ASN A 327 3.24 11.60 -1.09
CA ASN A 327 2.99 12.64 -0.10
C ASN A 327 3.19 14.06 -0.67
N ALA A 328 4.08 14.27 -1.66
CA ALA A 328 4.17 15.55 -2.34
C ALA A 328 2.92 15.86 -3.21
N HIS A 329 2.29 14.82 -3.76
CA HIS A 329 1.00 14.99 -4.45
C HIS A 329 -0.12 15.30 -3.45
N GLU A 330 -0.11 14.62 -2.30
CA GLU A 330 -1.04 14.82 -1.17
C GLU A 330 -1.02 16.27 -0.66
N ASP A 331 0.17 16.79 -0.36
CA ASP A 331 0.37 18.13 0.20
C ASP A 331 0.10 19.27 -0.80
N MET A 332 0.05 18.99 -2.11
CA MET A 332 -0.13 20.04 -3.13
C MET A 332 -1.14 19.73 -4.27
N ARG A 333 -2.40 19.36 -4.07
CA ARG A 333 -3.20 19.09 -2.87
C ARG A 333 -4.20 17.98 -3.21
N MET A 334 -3.69 16.80 -3.60
CA MET A 334 -4.47 15.69 -4.20
C MET A 334 -5.24 14.89 -3.14
N MET A 335 -6.11 15.58 -2.42
CA MET A 335 -6.90 15.05 -1.33
C MET A 335 -8.36 15.52 -1.45
N CYS A 336 -9.25 14.71 -0.91
CA CYS A 336 -10.69 14.95 -0.85
C CYS A 336 -11.24 14.52 0.51
N ASN A 337 -12.33 15.14 0.94
CA ASN A 337 -13.05 14.66 2.13
C ASN A 337 -14.08 13.59 1.74
N LEU A 338 -14.06 12.51 2.52
CA LEU A 338 -15.04 11.43 2.53
C LEU A 338 -15.87 11.57 3.81
N ASP A 339 -17.15 11.87 3.69
CA ASP A 339 -18.01 12.16 4.83
C ASP A 339 -19.25 11.25 4.85
N PRO A 340 -19.14 10.01 5.36
CA PRO A 340 -20.27 9.09 5.47
C PRO A 340 -21.36 9.61 6.41
N ARG A 341 -22.63 9.53 6.00
CA ARG A 341 -23.78 10.13 6.71
C ARG A 341 -24.92 9.15 6.90
N VAL A 342 -25.76 9.40 7.92
CA VAL A 342 -27.02 8.65 8.11
C VAL A 342 -28.09 9.11 7.12
N THR A 343 -28.20 10.42 6.93
CA THR A 343 -29.14 11.00 5.96
C THR A 343 -28.44 11.13 4.61
N PRO A 344 -29.01 10.59 3.53
CA PRO A 344 -28.44 10.76 2.20
C PRO A 344 -28.33 12.24 1.84
N THR A 345 -27.15 12.63 1.35
CA THR A 345 -26.92 13.96 0.75
C THR A 345 -26.21 13.81 -0.59
N GLN A 346 -26.30 14.84 -1.42
CA GLN A 346 -25.55 14.91 -2.67
C GLN A 346 -24.25 15.70 -2.45
N ALA A 347 -23.14 15.13 -2.90
CA ALA A 347 -21.84 15.79 -2.90
C ALA A 347 -21.65 16.58 -4.23
N PRO A 348 -20.89 17.69 -4.23
CA PRO A 348 -20.21 18.26 -3.08
C PRO A 348 -21.16 19.02 -2.14
N THR A 349 -20.86 19.03 -0.85
CA THR A 349 -21.59 19.76 0.18
C THR A 349 -20.65 20.15 1.32
N LEU A 350 -21.10 20.92 2.32
CA LEU A 350 -20.26 21.22 3.48
C LEU A 350 -20.01 19.94 4.29
N VAL A 351 -18.78 19.76 4.79
CA VAL A 351 -18.48 18.68 5.75
C VAL A 351 -19.39 18.81 6.97
N GLN A 352 -19.82 17.67 7.53
CA GLN A 352 -20.53 17.70 8.82
C GLN A 352 -19.60 18.28 9.90
N ALA A 353 -20.18 19.07 10.81
CA ALA A 353 -19.44 19.54 11.98
C ALA A 353 -18.82 18.32 12.68
N SER A 354 -17.51 18.39 12.90
CA SER A 354 -16.77 17.32 13.56
C SER A 354 -17.21 17.27 15.02
N PHE A 355 -18.12 16.34 15.33
CA PHE A 355 -18.77 16.17 16.63
C PHE A 355 -19.78 17.29 17.00
N PRO A 356 -20.86 16.96 17.74
CA PRO A 356 -21.91 17.92 18.12
C PRO A 356 -21.42 19.03 19.07
#